data_AF-A0A7L5YNS8-F1
#
_entry.id   AF-A0A7L5YNS8-F1
#
_cell.length_a   1.000
_cell.length_b   1.000
_cell.length_c   1.000
_cell.angle_alpha   90.00
_cell.angle_beta   90.00
_cell.angle_gamma   90.00
#
_symmetry.space_group_name_H-M   'P 1'
#
loop_
_entity.id
_entity.type
_entity.pdbx_description
1 polymer ?
#
loop_
_entity_poly.entity_id
_entity_poly.type
_entity_poly.pdbx_seq_one_letter_code
_entity_poly.pdbx_strand_id
1 'polypeptide(L)'
;MLTFSGYDSLLGSMAIYYAALDSDGNIQHPITQLADNVWGIQPAATQLPNGRTVVAWVSEAPPNPGEQDWAVQYFNNETLTGEPVATETVSRIYSHWGYASPAPGVNPDHFSVRWQGTIEVIGGDYIFTMGSDDGSRLWIDGELVMDYWDSYCQYWNRTVALTPGAHSVRMEMREISGAAWTYLGWQQDAEDPVVTFAVLNANLHQVAGPTAVGRTAASDGSNYVSLTHDANNHAIFTWMDDDYFARRNLYYALVDSNGAVLTRPMILQASQTGASRIETSFYGYGNTTYSWTPPAGVDSALAATPSLAPALPGGSALPITVELKGRGGTPATSVRLTAALDPRLSYVSDTSGVTPTVSGQTVTWNLPNLRLFDIRQFQINLQTTASILGELLPVQLQLTSAEPDLTPADNQATVQVWISQPLYLPWVRQ
;
A
#
# COMPACT_ATOMS: atom_id res chain seq x y z
N MET A 1 -1.92 -2.20 24.47
CA MET A 1 -3.21 -1.79 23.85
C MET A 1 -3.52 -2.78 22.73
N LEU A 2 -4.78 -3.17 22.60
CA LEU A 2 -5.29 -4.01 21.53
C LEU A 2 -6.18 -3.16 20.62
N THR A 3 -5.95 -3.22 19.31
CA THR A 3 -6.80 -2.60 18.29
C THR A 3 -7.33 -3.68 17.37
N PHE A 4 -8.61 -3.61 17.01
CA PHE A 4 -9.26 -4.62 16.18
C PHE A 4 -10.44 -4.02 15.42
N SER A 5 -10.80 -4.67 14.31
CA SER A 5 -12.00 -4.34 13.55
C SER A 5 -13.12 -5.33 13.86
N GLY A 6 -14.36 -4.86 13.95
CA GLY A 6 -15.55 -5.71 14.08
C GLY A 6 -16.60 -5.33 13.03
N TYR A 7 -17.38 -6.32 12.56
CA TYR A 7 -18.54 -6.04 11.71
C TYR A 7 -19.73 -5.62 12.60
N ASP A 8 -20.27 -4.43 12.36
CA ASP A 8 -21.46 -3.94 13.04
C ASP A 8 -22.71 -4.29 12.22
N SER A 9 -23.49 -5.24 12.73
CA SER A 9 -24.72 -5.70 12.09
C SER A 9 -25.85 -4.66 12.06
N LEU A 10 -25.80 -3.62 12.90
CA LEU A 10 -26.81 -2.55 12.92
C LEU A 10 -26.54 -1.50 11.85
N LEU A 11 -25.26 -1.22 11.57
CA LEU A 11 -24.82 -0.24 10.57
C LEU A 11 -24.53 -0.87 9.19
N GLY A 12 -24.41 -2.20 9.13
CA GLY A 12 -24.10 -2.91 7.90
C GLY A 12 -22.66 -2.69 7.42
N SER A 13 -21.75 -2.34 8.31
CA SER A 13 -20.38 -1.90 7.98
C SER A 13 -19.35 -2.33 9.03
N MET A 14 -18.04 -2.24 8.72
CA MET A 14 -17.00 -2.52 9.72
C MET A 14 -16.69 -1.27 10.55
N ALA A 15 -16.39 -1.48 11.83
CA ALA A 15 -15.98 -0.47 12.78
C ALA A 15 -14.62 -0.82 13.40
N ILE A 16 -13.87 0.21 13.79
CA ILE A 16 -12.59 0.07 14.49
C ILE A 16 -12.81 0.24 15.99
N TYR A 17 -12.24 -0.67 16.76
CA TYR A 17 -12.30 -0.69 18.20
C TYR A 17 -10.91 -0.76 18.83
N TYR A 18 -10.80 -0.28 20.06
CA TYR A 18 -9.60 -0.46 20.88
C TYR A 18 -9.94 -0.80 22.32
N ALA A 19 -8.99 -1.47 22.99
CA ALA A 19 -9.04 -1.80 24.40
C ALA A 19 -7.63 -1.71 25.05
N ALA A 20 -7.57 -1.27 26.30
CA ALA A 20 -6.38 -1.45 27.13
C ALA A 20 -6.42 -2.84 27.76
N LEU A 21 -5.29 -3.55 27.71
CA LEU A 21 -5.09 -4.78 28.44
C LEU A 21 -4.04 -4.54 29.52
N ASP A 22 -4.19 -5.16 30.70
CA ASP A 22 -3.10 -5.26 31.67
C ASP A 22 -2.05 -6.31 31.27
N SER A 23 -1.05 -6.52 32.13
CA SER A 23 0.02 -7.51 31.92
C SER A 23 -0.48 -8.95 31.83
N ASP A 24 -1.67 -9.22 32.36
CA ASP A 24 -2.28 -10.54 32.40
C ASP A 24 -3.28 -10.73 31.24
N GLY A 25 -3.45 -9.70 30.40
CA GLY A 25 -4.36 -9.71 29.25
C GLY A 25 -5.81 -9.35 29.57
N ASN A 26 -6.12 -8.89 30.78
CA ASN A 26 -7.48 -8.47 31.12
C ASN A 26 -7.77 -7.06 30.62
N ILE A 27 -9.01 -6.85 30.18
CA ILE A 27 -9.50 -5.55 29.72
C ILE A 27 -9.57 -4.56 30.89
N GLN A 28 -8.74 -3.52 30.83
CA GLN A 28 -8.67 -2.44 31.83
C GLN A 28 -9.56 -1.24 31.48
N HIS A 29 -9.96 -1.11 30.21
CA HIS A 29 -10.86 -0.06 29.72
C HIS A 29 -11.94 -0.63 28.81
N PRO A 30 -13.18 -0.09 28.82
CA PRO A 30 -14.24 -0.53 27.92
C PRO A 30 -13.76 -0.53 26.47
N ILE A 31 -14.18 -1.55 25.72
CA ILE A 31 -14.01 -1.58 24.27
C ILE A 31 -14.66 -0.32 23.72
N THR A 32 -13.84 0.55 23.12
CA THR A 32 -14.29 1.85 22.62
C THR A 32 -14.21 1.84 21.11
N GLN A 33 -15.29 2.27 20.46
CA GLN A 33 -15.34 2.46 19.02
C GLN A 33 -14.63 3.75 18.65
N LEU A 34 -13.80 3.70 17.61
CA LEU A 34 -13.00 4.81 17.11
C LEU A 34 -13.48 5.32 15.75
N ALA A 35 -14.03 4.42 14.92
CA ALA A 35 -14.56 4.74 13.59
C ALA A 35 -15.59 3.70 13.14
N ASP A 36 -16.45 4.07 12.20
CA ASP A 36 -17.40 3.22 11.46
C ASP A 36 -17.13 3.27 9.95
N ASN A 37 -17.85 2.45 9.17
CA ASN A 37 -17.79 2.40 7.70
C ASN A 37 -16.38 2.21 7.11
N VAL A 38 -15.64 1.24 7.66
CA VAL A 38 -14.25 0.95 7.26
C VAL A 38 -14.21 -0.30 6.35
N TRP A 39 -13.41 -0.27 5.27
CA TRP A 39 -13.00 -1.47 4.54
C TRP A 39 -11.51 -1.72 4.76
N GLY A 40 -11.18 -2.79 5.48
CA GLY A 40 -9.81 -3.12 5.86
C GLY A 40 -9.76 -3.81 7.22
N ILE A 41 -8.91 -4.83 7.35
CA ILE A 41 -9.07 -5.87 8.37
C ILE A 41 -8.19 -5.64 9.61
N GLN A 42 -7.29 -4.63 9.64
CA GLN A 42 -6.30 -4.49 10.72
C GLN A 42 -5.90 -3.02 11.03
N PRO A 43 -6.43 -2.39 12.09
CA PRO A 43 -5.87 -1.15 12.65
C PRO A 43 -4.52 -1.41 13.33
N ALA A 44 -3.62 -0.43 13.30
CA ALA A 44 -2.34 -0.45 14.01
C ALA A 44 -2.28 0.66 15.07
N ALA A 45 -1.55 0.43 16.17
CA ALA A 45 -1.37 1.43 17.21
C ALA A 45 0.05 1.44 17.78
N THR A 46 0.48 2.61 18.24
CA THR A 46 1.75 2.79 18.95
C THR A 46 1.59 3.79 20.10
N GLN A 47 2.21 3.49 21.24
CA GLN A 47 2.28 4.42 22.37
C GLN A 47 3.56 5.25 22.27
N LEU A 48 3.42 6.57 22.27
CA LEU A 48 4.51 7.53 22.25
C LEU A 48 5.17 7.65 23.63
N PRO A 49 6.44 8.08 23.73
CA PRO A 49 7.14 8.25 25.00
C PRO A 49 6.44 9.20 25.99
N ASN A 50 5.67 10.18 25.50
CA ASN A 50 4.88 11.10 26.33
C ASN A 50 3.54 10.52 26.82
N GLY A 51 3.29 9.22 26.59
CA GLY A 51 2.09 8.52 27.07
C GLY A 51 0.87 8.67 26.17
N ARG A 52 0.93 9.44 25.07
CA ARG A 52 -0.13 9.45 24.07
C ARG A 52 -0.09 8.19 23.23
N THR A 53 -1.23 7.79 22.69
CA THR A 53 -1.33 6.65 21.76
C THR A 53 -1.82 7.12 20.42
N VAL A 54 -1.17 6.70 19.35
CA VAL A 54 -1.66 6.93 17.99
C VAL A 54 -2.23 5.62 17.46
N VAL A 55 -3.45 5.67 16.95
CA VAL A 55 -4.15 4.55 16.32
C VAL A 55 -4.42 4.93 14.88
N ALA A 56 -4.12 4.04 13.93
CA ALA A 56 -4.41 4.25 12.52
C ALA A 56 -5.07 3.02 11.90
N TRP A 57 -5.84 3.26 10.85
CA TRP A 57 -6.54 2.27 10.07
C TRP A 57 -6.57 2.71 8.62
N VAL A 58 -6.77 1.76 7.72
CA VAL A 58 -7.10 2.07 6.34
C VAL A 58 -8.59 2.36 6.31
N SER A 59 -9.00 3.55 5.91
CA SER A 59 -10.40 3.86 5.65
C SER A 59 -10.62 3.95 4.14
N GLU A 60 -11.86 3.73 3.71
CA GLU A 60 -12.27 4.31 2.42
C GLU A 60 -12.06 5.84 2.52
N ALA A 61 -11.93 6.51 1.37
CA ALA A 61 -12.29 7.91 1.32
C ALA A 61 -13.62 8.07 2.07
N PRO A 62 -13.79 9.14 2.89
CA PRO A 62 -14.90 9.25 3.81
C PRO A 62 -16.19 8.77 3.15
N PRO A 63 -16.95 7.86 3.81
CA PRO A 63 -18.22 7.39 3.28
C PRO A 63 -19.02 8.61 2.88
N ASN A 64 -19.73 8.46 1.76
CA ASN A 64 -20.74 9.38 1.26
C ASN A 64 -21.18 10.34 2.37
N PRO A 65 -20.80 11.62 2.27
CA PRO A 65 -20.74 12.57 3.36
C PRO A 65 -22.05 12.51 4.13
N GLY A 66 -21.91 12.22 5.42
CA GLY A 66 -22.98 11.72 6.28
C GLY A 66 -24.27 12.53 6.20
N GLU A 67 -25.34 11.96 6.75
CA GLU A 67 -26.63 12.63 6.91
C GLU A 67 -26.47 14.12 7.25
N GLN A 68 -26.94 14.99 6.35
CA GLN A 68 -26.89 16.44 6.50
C GLN A 68 -28.30 16.99 6.39
N ASP A 69 -28.60 17.98 7.21
CA ASP A 69 -29.90 18.64 7.15
C ASP A 69 -29.96 19.54 5.91
N TRP A 70 -30.74 19.10 4.92
CA TRP A 70 -31.08 19.88 3.73
C TRP A 70 -32.41 20.59 3.96
N ALA A 71 -32.41 21.91 3.88
CA ALA A 71 -33.64 22.68 3.81
C ALA A 71 -34.25 22.54 2.41
N VAL A 72 -35.46 22.00 2.34
CA VAL A 72 -36.17 21.73 1.08
C VAL A 72 -37.32 22.72 0.90
N GLN A 73 -37.49 23.21 -0.31
CA GLN A 73 -38.59 24.08 -0.72
C GLN A 73 -39.24 23.54 -1.98
N TYR A 74 -40.55 23.33 -1.95
CA TYR A 74 -41.35 22.83 -3.09
C TYR A 74 -42.20 23.93 -3.71
N PHE A 75 -42.32 23.97 -5.03
CA PHE A 75 -43.07 24.99 -5.77
C PHE A 75 -44.00 24.34 -6.80
N ASN A 76 -45.23 24.83 -6.93
CA ASN A 76 -46.19 24.40 -7.98
C ASN A 76 -45.98 25.14 -9.31
N ASN A 77 -44.72 25.25 -9.73
CA ASN A 77 -44.31 25.72 -11.03
C ASN A 77 -42.90 25.21 -11.34
N GLU A 78 -42.51 25.18 -12.60
CA GLU A 78 -41.20 24.70 -13.05
C GLU A 78 -40.07 25.74 -12.93
N THR A 79 -40.31 26.89 -12.28
CA THR A 79 -39.39 28.04 -12.32
C THR A 79 -38.88 28.49 -10.95
N LEU A 80 -39.27 27.78 -9.88
CA LEU A 80 -39.01 28.14 -8.49
C LEU A 80 -39.43 29.58 -8.13
N THR A 81 -40.53 30.06 -8.71
CA THR A 81 -41.04 31.42 -8.46
C THR A 81 -42.15 31.43 -7.42
N GLY A 82 -42.27 32.54 -6.68
CA GLY A 82 -43.26 32.72 -5.63
C GLY A 82 -42.86 32.10 -4.28
N GLU A 83 -43.82 32.00 -3.37
CA GLU A 83 -43.63 31.33 -2.08
C GLU A 83 -43.67 29.81 -2.25
N PRO A 84 -42.83 29.05 -1.52
CA PRO A 84 -42.88 27.60 -1.56
C PRO A 84 -44.19 27.09 -0.95
N VAL A 85 -44.77 26.07 -1.59
CA VAL A 85 -46.04 25.45 -1.19
C VAL A 85 -45.85 24.48 -0.02
N ALA A 86 -44.67 23.87 0.07
CA ALA A 86 -44.25 23.02 1.17
C ALA A 86 -42.76 23.21 1.45
N THR A 87 -42.36 22.95 2.68
CA THR A 87 -40.96 22.93 3.11
C THR A 87 -40.73 21.78 4.07
N GLU A 88 -39.54 21.21 4.03
CA GLU A 88 -39.13 20.19 5.00
C GLU A 88 -37.62 20.19 5.22
N THR A 89 -37.15 19.31 6.09
CA THR A 89 -35.73 19.02 6.29
C THR A 89 -35.50 17.54 6.07
N VAL A 90 -34.55 17.21 5.21
CA VAL A 90 -34.19 15.82 4.88
C VAL A 90 -32.70 15.60 5.12
N SER A 91 -32.32 14.38 5.49
CA SER A 91 -30.92 14.01 5.72
C SER A 91 -30.12 13.73 4.44
N ARG A 92 -30.82 13.60 3.29
CA ARG A 92 -30.23 13.31 1.98
C ARG A 92 -31.14 13.76 0.83
N ILE A 93 -30.56 14.09 -0.32
CA ILE A 93 -31.28 14.35 -1.56
C ILE A 93 -31.35 13.04 -2.36
N TYR A 94 -32.34 12.22 -2.04
CA TYR A 94 -32.66 11.02 -2.80
C TYR A 94 -34.14 10.71 -2.67
N SER A 95 -34.87 10.72 -3.77
CA SER A 95 -36.31 10.42 -3.77
C SER A 95 -36.74 9.84 -5.10
N HIS A 96 -37.68 8.89 -5.03
CA HIS A 96 -38.39 8.33 -6.18
C HIS A 96 -39.88 8.50 -5.92
N TRP A 97 -40.48 9.55 -6.47
CA TRP A 97 -41.90 9.82 -6.33
C TRP A 97 -42.72 9.06 -7.39
N GLY A 98 -42.09 8.69 -8.50
CA GLY A 98 -42.82 8.13 -9.64
C GLY A 98 -43.86 9.15 -10.09
N TYR A 99 -45.11 8.74 -10.29
CA TYR A 99 -46.21 9.63 -10.69
C TYR A 99 -46.92 10.30 -9.50
N ALA A 100 -46.35 10.23 -8.29
CA ALA A 100 -46.97 10.78 -7.09
C ALA A 100 -46.48 12.22 -6.81
N SER A 101 -47.28 12.95 -6.02
CA SER A 101 -46.88 14.24 -5.48
C SER A 101 -45.71 14.08 -4.47
N PRO A 102 -44.70 14.96 -4.50
CA PRO A 102 -43.54 14.84 -3.62
C PRO A 102 -43.79 15.25 -2.17
N ALA A 103 -44.78 16.11 -1.94
CA ALA A 103 -45.18 16.57 -0.61
C ALA A 103 -46.64 17.05 -0.61
N PRO A 104 -47.34 17.03 0.54
CA PRO A 104 -48.72 17.51 0.62
C PRO A 104 -48.89 18.93 0.05
N GLY A 105 -49.82 19.09 -0.89
CA GLY A 105 -50.11 20.37 -1.56
C GLY A 105 -49.28 20.65 -2.81
N VAL A 106 -48.26 19.83 -3.10
CA VAL A 106 -47.47 19.93 -4.33
C VAL A 106 -48.16 19.15 -5.46
N ASN A 107 -48.14 19.68 -6.69
CA ASN A 107 -48.68 18.99 -7.86
C ASN A 107 -47.83 17.74 -8.20
N PRO A 108 -48.42 16.68 -8.79
CA PRO A 108 -47.67 15.54 -9.30
C PRO A 108 -46.78 15.86 -10.50
N ASP A 109 -47.18 16.84 -11.32
CA ASP A 109 -46.45 17.35 -12.49
C ASP A 109 -46.28 18.87 -12.39
N HIS A 110 -45.42 19.46 -13.23
CA HIS A 110 -45.19 20.91 -13.29
C HIS A 110 -44.79 21.54 -11.95
N PHE A 111 -43.89 20.87 -11.23
CA PHE A 111 -43.36 21.35 -9.96
C PHE A 111 -41.84 21.57 -10.03
N SER A 112 -41.30 22.24 -9.03
CA SER A 112 -39.85 22.35 -8.85
C SER A 112 -39.48 22.30 -7.39
N VAL A 113 -38.23 21.95 -7.12
CA VAL A 113 -37.73 21.76 -5.76
C VAL A 113 -36.36 22.38 -5.63
N ARG A 114 -36.11 23.03 -4.50
CA ARG A 114 -34.80 23.55 -4.11
C ARG A 114 -34.36 22.91 -2.81
N TRP A 115 -33.15 22.37 -2.82
CA TRP A 115 -32.43 21.96 -1.62
C TRP A 115 -31.30 22.93 -1.35
N GLN A 116 -31.13 23.33 -0.09
CA GLN A 116 -30.00 24.12 0.38
C GLN A 116 -29.44 23.51 1.65
N GLY A 117 -28.12 23.36 1.69
CA GLY A 117 -27.39 22.76 2.80
C GLY A 117 -25.95 23.24 2.83
N THR A 118 -25.20 22.72 3.79
CA THR A 118 -23.76 22.95 3.92
C THR A 118 -23.08 21.61 4.09
N ILE A 119 -22.03 21.39 3.32
CA ILE A 119 -21.20 20.20 3.36
C ILE A 119 -19.88 20.59 4.05
N GLU A 120 -19.35 19.74 4.92
CA GLU A 120 -17.99 19.90 5.46
C GLU A 120 -17.05 18.98 4.69
N VAL A 121 -15.94 19.51 4.18
CA VAL A 121 -14.97 18.75 3.38
C VAL A 121 -13.55 18.98 3.89
N ILE A 122 -12.67 18.00 3.68
CA ILE A 122 -11.26 18.09 4.08
C ILE A 122 -10.37 18.79 3.03
N GLY A 123 -10.99 19.28 1.94
CA GLY A 123 -10.34 19.89 0.78
C GLY A 123 -9.82 18.86 -0.23
N GLY A 124 -9.64 19.30 -1.48
CA GLY A 124 -9.25 18.45 -2.61
C GLY A 124 -10.34 18.38 -3.68
N ASP A 125 -10.16 17.48 -4.65
CA ASP A 125 -11.12 17.28 -5.72
C ASP A 125 -12.29 16.41 -5.22
N TYR A 126 -13.52 16.76 -5.59
CA TYR A 126 -14.74 16.03 -5.26
C TYR A 126 -15.57 15.78 -6.52
N ILE A 127 -15.97 14.54 -6.77
CA ILE A 127 -16.94 14.19 -7.82
C ILE A 127 -18.35 14.37 -7.24
N PHE A 128 -19.09 15.33 -7.78
CA PHE A 128 -20.52 15.47 -7.54
C PHE A 128 -21.28 14.69 -8.61
N THR A 129 -22.24 13.88 -8.18
CA THR A 129 -23.18 13.14 -9.03
C THR A 129 -24.58 13.72 -8.79
N MET A 130 -25.16 14.33 -9.81
CA MET A 130 -26.49 14.92 -9.78
C MET A 130 -27.38 14.23 -10.80
N GLY A 131 -28.58 13.85 -10.42
CA GLY A 131 -29.57 13.30 -11.35
C GLY A 131 -30.98 13.71 -10.97
N SER A 132 -31.81 13.85 -12.00
CA SER A 132 -33.24 14.08 -11.82
C SER A 132 -34.01 13.62 -13.06
N ASP A 133 -35.30 13.46 -12.87
CA ASP A 133 -36.33 13.44 -13.90
C ASP A 133 -37.31 14.54 -13.46
N ASP A 134 -37.42 15.69 -14.16
CA ASP A 134 -36.70 16.15 -15.36
C ASP A 134 -35.35 16.87 -15.05
N GLY A 135 -35.22 18.17 -15.36
CA GLY A 135 -33.95 18.89 -15.37
C GLY A 135 -33.47 19.36 -14.00
N SER A 136 -32.16 19.51 -13.83
CA SER A 136 -31.55 19.95 -12.57
C SER A 136 -30.28 20.78 -12.72
N ARG A 137 -29.92 21.49 -11.65
CA ARG A 137 -28.74 22.35 -11.56
C ARG A 137 -28.16 22.37 -10.15
N LEU A 138 -26.84 22.49 -10.07
CA LEU A 138 -26.06 22.43 -8.83
C LEU A 138 -25.17 23.66 -8.70
N TRP A 139 -25.17 24.26 -7.51
CA TRP A 139 -24.24 25.29 -7.10
C TRP A 139 -23.45 24.87 -5.88
N ILE A 140 -22.16 25.22 -5.89
CA ILE A 140 -21.26 25.12 -4.74
C ILE A 140 -20.70 26.52 -4.48
N ASP A 141 -20.81 27.02 -3.26
CA ASP A 141 -20.39 28.38 -2.88
C ASP A 141 -20.96 29.51 -3.75
N GLY A 142 -22.18 29.29 -4.24
CA GLY A 142 -22.87 30.22 -5.14
C GLY A 142 -22.41 30.17 -6.60
N GLU A 143 -21.37 29.40 -6.93
CA GLU A 143 -20.94 29.14 -8.31
C GLU A 143 -21.78 28.01 -8.94
N LEU A 144 -22.30 28.23 -10.15
CA LEU A 144 -23.05 27.23 -10.90
C LEU A 144 -22.09 26.19 -11.49
N VAL A 145 -22.01 25.02 -10.87
CA VAL A 145 -21.11 23.95 -11.29
C VAL A 145 -21.80 22.96 -12.23
N MET A 146 -23.11 22.78 -12.20
CA MET A 146 -23.79 21.91 -13.16
C MET A 146 -25.10 22.56 -13.57
N ASP A 147 -25.34 22.66 -14.88
CA ASP A 147 -26.55 23.27 -15.42
C ASP A 147 -27.13 22.39 -16.52
N TYR A 148 -28.11 21.58 -16.13
CA TYR A 148 -28.85 20.68 -16.99
C TYR A 148 -30.35 20.98 -16.85
N TRP A 149 -30.71 22.26 -16.71
CA TRP A 149 -32.10 22.66 -16.51
C TRP A 149 -33.02 22.23 -17.66
N ASP A 150 -32.52 22.31 -18.89
CA ASP A 150 -33.21 21.90 -20.12
C ASP A 150 -32.99 20.43 -20.52
N SER A 151 -32.49 19.60 -19.59
CA SER A 151 -32.41 18.15 -19.79
C SER A 151 -33.69 17.43 -19.32
N TYR A 152 -33.75 16.15 -19.69
CA TYR A 152 -34.71 15.17 -19.18
C TYR A 152 -34.01 14.23 -18.18
N CYS A 153 -34.59 13.05 -17.93
CA CYS A 153 -34.10 11.96 -17.09
C CYS A 153 -32.64 11.53 -17.36
N GLN A 154 -31.67 12.01 -16.55
CA GLN A 154 -30.26 11.59 -16.64
C GLN A 154 -29.46 11.86 -15.36
N TYR A 155 -28.37 11.12 -15.17
CA TYR A 155 -27.31 11.41 -14.19
C TYR A 155 -26.12 12.10 -14.85
N TRP A 156 -25.54 13.06 -14.13
CA TRP A 156 -24.38 13.84 -14.54
C TRP A 156 -23.35 13.84 -13.42
N ASN A 157 -22.07 13.83 -13.79
CA ASN A 157 -20.96 13.91 -12.84
C ASN A 157 -20.10 15.13 -13.15
N ARG A 158 -19.56 15.79 -12.12
CA ARG A 158 -18.54 16.82 -12.26
C ARG A 158 -17.57 16.81 -11.09
N THR A 159 -16.27 16.84 -11.40
CA THR A 159 -15.22 17.08 -10.40
C THR A 159 -15.12 18.57 -10.08
N VAL A 160 -15.12 18.91 -8.78
CA VAL A 160 -15.00 20.27 -8.25
C VAL A 160 -13.89 20.28 -7.20
N ALA A 161 -12.91 21.18 -7.34
CA ALA A 161 -11.87 21.38 -6.36
C ALA A 161 -12.38 22.25 -5.20
N LEU A 162 -12.35 21.73 -3.97
CA LEU A 162 -12.81 22.41 -2.77
C LEU A 162 -11.66 22.68 -1.79
N THR A 163 -11.75 23.76 -1.04
CA THR A 163 -10.86 24.04 0.09
C THR A 163 -11.29 23.23 1.32
N PRO A 164 -10.43 23.03 2.34
CA PRO A 164 -10.90 22.45 3.60
C PRO A 164 -11.91 23.36 4.31
N GLY A 165 -12.98 22.78 4.87
CA GLY A 165 -14.01 23.44 5.67
C GLY A 165 -15.43 23.32 5.11
N ALA A 166 -16.31 24.20 5.59
CA ALA A 166 -17.71 24.27 5.18
C ALA A 166 -17.89 24.90 3.79
N HIS A 167 -18.66 24.23 2.93
CA HIS A 167 -19.07 24.70 1.60
C HIS A 167 -20.59 24.71 1.49
N SER A 168 -21.15 25.79 0.94
CA SER A 168 -22.59 25.88 0.73
C SER A 168 -22.97 25.13 -0.54
N VAL A 169 -24.05 24.33 -0.48
CA VAL A 169 -24.53 23.55 -1.62
C VAL A 169 -25.99 23.84 -1.85
N ARG A 170 -26.34 24.08 -3.11
CA ARG A 170 -27.71 24.23 -3.56
C ARG A 170 -27.94 23.34 -4.76
N MET A 171 -28.95 22.48 -4.70
CA MET A 171 -29.47 21.79 -5.88
C MET A 171 -30.88 22.29 -6.17
N GLU A 172 -31.21 22.43 -7.44
CA GLU A 172 -32.58 22.66 -7.88
C GLU A 172 -32.96 21.64 -8.95
N MET A 173 -34.22 21.22 -8.95
CA MET A 173 -34.81 20.42 -10.01
C MET A 173 -36.14 21.01 -10.49
N ARG A 174 -36.55 20.64 -11.69
CA ARG A 174 -37.94 20.78 -12.17
C ARG A 174 -38.47 19.45 -12.67
N GLU A 175 -39.76 19.28 -12.53
CA GLU A 175 -40.56 18.20 -13.11
C GLU A 175 -41.55 18.84 -14.08
N ILE A 176 -41.54 18.43 -15.34
CA ILE A 176 -42.48 18.90 -16.37
C ILE A 176 -43.67 17.94 -16.39
N SER A 177 -43.43 16.66 -16.61
CA SER A 177 -44.51 15.66 -16.63
C SER A 177 -44.00 14.23 -16.54
N GLY A 178 -44.74 13.37 -15.84
CA GLY A 178 -44.51 11.93 -15.83
C GLY A 178 -44.02 11.43 -14.49
N ALA A 179 -42.87 10.74 -14.50
CA ALA A 179 -42.34 10.12 -13.30
C ALA A 179 -41.17 10.95 -12.76
N ALA A 180 -41.27 11.39 -11.51
CA ALA A 180 -40.24 12.22 -10.90
C ALA A 180 -39.31 11.42 -9.97
N TRP A 181 -38.01 11.71 -10.06
CA TRP A 181 -37.00 11.29 -9.09
C TRP A 181 -35.85 12.29 -9.03
N THR A 182 -35.05 12.20 -7.95
CA THR A 182 -33.88 13.06 -7.75
C THR A 182 -32.79 12.36 -6.97
N TYR A 183 -31.55 12.77 -7.22
CA TYR A 183 -30.36 12.33 -6.51
C TYR A 183 -29.30 13.43 -6.50
N LEU A 184 -28.72 13.69 -5.32
CA LEU A 184 -27.41 14.31 -5.20
C LEU A 184 -26.53 13.43 -4.32
N GLY A 185 -25.36 13.11 -4.83
CA GLY A 185 -24.28 12.50 -4.08
C GLY A 185 -22.97 13.22 -4.39
N TRP A 186 -22.03 13.17 -3.47
CA TRP A 186 -20.67 13.60 -3.74
C TRP A 186 -19.70 12.72 -2.99
N GLN A 187 -18.56 12.50 -3.60
CA GLN A 187 -17.46 11.77 -3.01
C GLN A 187 -16.20 12.56 -3.30
N GLN A 188 -15.23 12.51 -2.39
CA GLN A 188 -13.92 12.99 -2.75
C GLN A 188 -13.46 12.19 -3.97
N ASP A 189 -12.88 12.86 -4.95
CA ASP A 189 -12.21 12.25 -6.10
C ASP A 189 -10.91 11.61 -5.60
N ALA A 190 -11.10 10.56 -4.81
CA ALA A 190 -10.10 9.77 -4.14
C ALA A 190 -10.21 8.37 -4.72
N GLU A 191 -9.38 8.06 -5.70
CA GLU A 191 -9.31 6.72 -6.27
C GLU A 191 -8.61 5.69 -5.36
N ASP A 192 -8.40 5.92 -4.06
CA ASP A 192 -7.69 4.95 -3.21
C ASP A 192 -7.97 5.01 -1.70
N PRO A 193 -7.68 3.92 -0.96
CA PRO A 193 -7.67 3.89 0.50
C PRO A 193 -6.73 4.94 1.08
N VAL A 194 -7.21 5.70 2.07
CA VAL A 194 -6.41 6.66 2.81
C VAL A 194 -6.11 6.08 4.18
N VAL A 195 -4.85 6.21 4.63
CA VAL A 195 -4.51 5.90 6.02
C VAL A 195 -5.11 7.00 6.90
N THR A 196 -6.08 6.64 7.73
CA THR A 196 -6.71 7.53 8.70
C THR A 196 -6.20 7.23 10.09
N PHE A 197 -6.00 8.25 10.92
CA PHE A 197 -5.47 8.09 12.27
C PHE A 197 -6.14 9.00 13.29
N ALA A 198 -6.08 8.60 14.56
CA ALA A 198 -6.47 9.41 15.71
C ALA A 198 -5.39 9.34 16.80
N VAL A 199 -5.32 10.39 17.62
CA VAL A 199 -4.44 10.45 18.79
C VAL A 199 -5.27 10.40 20.05
N LEU A 200 -4.89 9.51 20.96
CA LEU A 200 -5.49 9.32 22.27
C LEU A 200 -4.53 9.81 23.36
N ASN A 201 -5.07 10.37 24.44
CA ASN A 201 -4.28 10.68 25.64
C ASN A 201 -4.00 9.41 26.48
N ALA A 202 -3.32 9.57 27.61
CA ALA A 202 -2.98 8.46 28.51
C ALA A 202 -4.21 7.74 29.11
N ASN A 203 -5.36 8.42 29.17
CA ASN A 203 -6.65 7.84 29.60
C ASN A 203 -7.46 7.27 28.42
N LEU A 204 -6.84 7.18 27.24
CA LEU A 204 -7.43 6.69 26.00
C LEU A 204 -8.61 7.52 25.47
N HIS A 205 -8.70 8.79 25.83
CA HIS A 205 -9.65 9.70 25.21
C HIS A 205 -9.01 10.30 23.96
N GLN A 206 -9.77 10.35 22.88
CA GLN A 206 -9.36 11.00 21.64
C GLN A 206 -9.11 12.50 21.87
N VAL A 207 -7.93 12.96 21.46
CA VAL A 207 -7.47 14.34 21.56
C VAL A 207 -7.11 14.96 20.21
N ALA A 208 -7.00 14.16 19.15
CA ALA A 208 -6.87 14.61 17.77
C ALA A 208 -7.37 13.55 16.78
N GLY A 209 -7.72 13.97 15.56
CA GLY A 209 -8.27 13.12 14.51
C GLY A 209 -9.78 12.83 14.66
N PRO A 210 -10.36 11.94 13.83
CA PRO A 210 -9.67 11.18 12.78
C PRO A 210 -9.12 12.10 11.70
N THR A 211 -7.90 11.87 11.25
CA THR A 211 -7.23 12.66 10.22
C THR A 211 -6.67 11.71 9.17
N ALA A 212 -6.96 12.02 7.90
CA ALA A 212 -6.48 11.25 6.77
C ALA A 212 -5.06 11.71 6.39
N VAL A 213 -4.19 10.74 6.08
CA VAL A 213 -2.82 10.94 5.61
C VAL A 213 -2.63 10.10 4.34
N GLY A 214 -2.58 10.77 3.20
CA GLY A 214 -2.39 10.10 1.93
C GLY A 214 -2.42 11.06 0.75
N ARG A 215 -1.71 10.68 -0.31
CA ARG A 215 -1.91 11.10 -1.69
C ARG A 215 -1.37 9.95 -2.52
N THR A 216 -2.24 9.15 -3.12
CA THR A 216 -1.83 7.96 -3.84
C THR A 216 -1.52 8.30 -5.30
N ALA A 217 -0.56 7.56 -5.87
CA ALA A 217 -0.34 7.46 -7.31
C ALA A 217 -0.85 6.10 -7.86
N ALA A 218 -1.63 5.40 -7.04
CA ALA A 218 -2.07 4.03 -7.21
C ALA A 218 -3.50 3.94 -7.74
N SER A 219 -3.91 2.71 -8.07
CA SER A 219 -5.28 2.34 -8.43
C SER A 219 -5.89 1.37 -7.42
N ASP A 220 -5.06 0.82 -6.53
CA ASP A 220 -5.40 -0.10 -5.46
C ASP A 220 -4.40 0.03 -4.28
N GLY A 221 -4.80 0.74 -3.23
CA GLY A 221 -4.05 0.75 -1.96
C GLY A 221 -4.05 -0.60 -1.22
N SER A 222 -2.99 -0.90 -0.46
CA SER A 222 -2.99 -2.06 0.45
C SER A 222 -3.90 -1.81 1.66
N ASN A 223 -4.67 -2.81 2.09
CA ASN A 223 -5.58 -2.77 3.25
C ASN A 223 -4.88 -2.71 4.63
N TYR A 224 -3.60 -2.34 4.68
CA TYR A 224 -2.75 -2.42 5.87
C TYR A 224 -1.92 -1.15 6.08
N VAL A 225 -1.85 -0.72 7.34
CA VAL A 225 -0.95 0.34 7.82
C VAL A 225 -0.08 -0.21 8.94
N SER A 226 1.19 0.21 9.01
CA SER A 226 2.07 -0.06 10.14
C SER A 226 2.44 1.23 10.85
N LEU A 227 2.48 1.20 12.18
CA LEU A 227 2.86 2.30 13.04
C LEU A 227 4.04 1.95 13.93
N THR A 228 4.97 2.89 14.04
CA THR A 228 6.00 2.93 15.09
C THR A 228 6.19 4.37 15.55
N HIS A 229 7.15 4.65 16.44
CA HIS A 229 7.43 6.00 16.91
C HIS A 229 8.93 6.27 17.06
N ASP A 230 9.29 7.53 17.02
CA ASP A 230 10.65 7.98 17.34
C ASP A 230 10.78 8.44 18.80
N ALA A 231 12.02 8.72 19.23
CA ALA A 231 12.30 9.23 20.56
C ALA A 231 11.76 10.66 20.82
N ASN A 232 11.32 11.37 19.78
CA ASN A 232 10.85 12.76 19.84
C ASN A 232 9.32 12.86 19.95
N ASN A 233 8.61 11.74 20.15
CA ASN A 233 7.14 11.68 20.18
C ASN A 233 6.48 11.94 18.82
N HIS A 234 7.12 11.51 17.73
CA HIS A 234 6.46 11.41 16.44
C HIS A 234 6.02 9.98 16.20
N ALA A 235 4.77 9.80 15.76
CA ALA A 235 4.32 8.58 15.15
C ALA A 235 4.83 8.52 13.70
N ILE A 236 5.40 7.39 13.34
CA ILE A 236 5.90 7.05 12.02
C ILE A 236 4.89 6.09 11.37
N PHE A 237 4.36 6.51 10.23
CA PHE A 237 3.41 5.75 9.44
C PHE A 237 4.13 5.16 8.24
N THR A 238 3.88 3.89 7.97
CA THR A 238 4.26 3.26 6.70
C THR A 238 3.10 2.45 6.16
N TRP A 239 2.79 2.63 4.88
CA TRP A 239 1.80 1.85 4.14
C TRP A 239 2.29 1.66 2.71
N MET A 240 1.68 0.72 1.99
CA MET A 240 2.03 0.41 0.61
C MET A 240 0.82 0.54 -0.30
N ASP A 241 1.06 0.78 -1.57
CA ASP A 241 0.06 0.70 -2.64
C ASP A 241 0.58 -0.13 -3.82
N ASP A 242 -0.29 -0.34 -4.80
CA ASP A 242 0.07 -0.76 -6.15
C ASP A 242 -0.56 0.18 -7.18
N ASP A 243 0.15 0.45 -8.27
CA ASP A 243 -0.42 1.23 -9.36
C ASP A 243 -0.75 0.37 -10.58
N TYR A 244 -1.39 0.99 -11.58
CA TYR A 244 -1.80 0.35 -12.83
C TYR A 244 -0.68 -0.45 -13.54
N PHE A 245 0.60 -0.13 -13.28
CA PHE A 245 1.76 -0.82 -13.83
C PHE A 245 2.36 -1.88 -12.90
N ALA A 246 1.64 -2.28 -11.85
CA ALA A 246 2.08 -3.18 -10.78
C ALA A 246 3.33 -2.66 -10.03
N ARG A 247 3.54 -1.34 -9.96
CA ARG A 247 4.61 -0.76 -9.15
C ARG A 247 4.12 -0.65 -7.72
N ARG A 248 4.83 -1.32 -6.81
CA ARG A 248 4.61 -1.15 -5.37
C ARG A 248 5.30 0.11 -4.90
N ASN A 249 4.57 1.04 -4.27
CA ASN A 249 5.20 2.19 -3.60
C ASN A 249 5.14 2.01 -2.09
N LEU A 250 6.25 2.32 -1.41
CA LEU A 250 6.27 2.43 0.06
C LEU A 250 6.12 3.89 0.42
N TYR A 251 5.12 4.19 1.26
CA TYR A 251 4.89 5.53 1.77
C TYR A 251 5.40 5.68 3.19
N TYR A 252 5.74 6.92 3.50
CA TYR A 252 6.15 7.34 4.83
C TYR A 252 5.50 8.67 5.19
N ALA A 253 4.99 8.78 6.41
CA ALA A 253 4.58 10.06 6.99
C ALA A 253 4.92 10.14 8.49
N LEU A 254 5.11 11.36 8.98
CA LEU A 254 5.29 11.67 10.39
C LEU A 254 4.10 12.45 10.91
N VAL A 255 3.62 12.08 12.08
CA VAL A 255 2.62 12.85 12.84
C VAL A 255 3.16 13.10 14.23
N ASP A 256 3.05 14.32 14.72
CA ASP A 256 3.42 14.63 16.09
C ASP A 256 2.38 14.13 17.11
N SER A 257 2.75 14.20 18.38
CA SER A 257 1.84 13.80 19.45
C SER A 257 0.55 14.64 19.55
N ASN A 258 0.44 15.79 18.88
CA ASN A 258 -0.77 16.61 18.82
C ASN A 258 -1.65 16.31 17.60
N GLY A 259 -1.24 15.38 16.74
CA GLY A 259 -1.97 15.04 15.52
C GLY A 259 -1.61 15.92 14.32
N ALA A 260 -0.56 16.74 14.41
CA ALA A 260 -0.08 17.51 13.26
C ALA A 260 0.77 16.62 12.34
N VAL A 261 0.41 16.58 11.06
CA VAL A 261 1.19 15.90 10.02
C VAL A 261 2.45 16.72 9.72
N LEU A 262 3.59 16.25 10.20
CA LEU A 262 4.88 16.95 10.08
C LEU A 262 5.51 16.76 8.70
N THR A 263 5.29 15.59 8.11
CA THR A 263 5.81 15.24 6.78
C THR A 263 4.64 14.77 5.95
N ARG A 264 4.35 15.49 4.85
CA ARG A 264 3.43 14.98 3.83
C ARG A 264 3.93 13.62 3.32
N PRO A 265 3.04 12.70 2.89
CA PRO A 265 3.43 11.38 2.42
C PRO A 265 4.61 11.45 1.43
N MET A 266 5.71 10.82 1.79
CA MET A 266 6.89 10.67 0.94
C MET A 266 6.87 9.29 0.30
N ILE A 267 7.09 9.25 -1.02
CA ILE A 267 7.22 8.00 -1.76
C ILE A 267 8.67 7.55 -1.70
N LEU A 268 8.90 6.37 -1.12
CA LEU A 268 10.12 5.61 -1.28
C LEU A 268 9.87 4.65 -2.45
N GLN A 269 10.28 5.08 -3.64
CA GLN A 269 9.97 4.36 -4.88
C GLN A 269 10.54 2.93 -4.82
N ALA A 270 9.68 1.93 -4.91
CA ALA A 270 10.08 0.54 -4.97
C ALA A 270 9.85 -0.05 -6.38
N SER A 271 10.55 -1.16 -6.60
CA SER A 271 10.89 -1.81 -7.86
C SER A 271 9.85 -1.75 -9.00
N GLN A 272 10.34 -1.50 -10.22
CA GLN A 272 9.66 -1.89 -11.45
C GLN A 272 10.13 -3.31 -11.81
N THR A 273 9.20 -4.26 -11.85
CA THR A 273 9.33 -5.66 -12.32
C THR A 273 9.55 -6.76 -11.27
N GLY A 274 8.82 -7.87 -11.47
CA GLY A 274 9.15 -9.23 -11.03
C GLY A 274 9.43 -9.42 -9.54
N ALA A 275 8.39 -9.56 -8.73
CA ALA A 275 8.45 -10.16 -7.38
C ALA A 275 9.48 -9.54 -6.40
N SER A 276 9.76 -8.24 -6.50
CA SER A 276 10.50 -7.53 -5.45
C SER A 276 9.53 -7.15 -4.33
N ARG A 277 9.29 -8.07 -3.39
CA ARG A 277 8.47 -7.83 -2.21
C ARG A 277 9.28 -7.08 -1.15
N ILE A 278 8.87 -5.87 -0.79
CA ILE A 278 9.22 -5.29 0.51
C ILE A 278 8.17 -5.81 1.49
N GLU A 279 8.52 -6.81 2.27
CA GLU A 279 7.66 -7.32 3.34
C GLU A 279 7.78 -6.38 4.56
N THR A 280 7.02 -5.27 4.58
CA THR A 280 6.65 -4.67 5.87
C THR A 280 5.72 -5.64 6.59
N SER A 281 5.68 -5.69 7.93
CA SER A 281 4.80 -6.55 8.75
C SER A 281 3.39 -6.71 8.16
N PHE A 282 3.21 -7.70 7.28
CA PHE A 282 2.14 -7.77 6.28
C PHE A 282 0.77 -8.16 6.87
N TYR A 283 0.61 -8.04 8.18
CA TYR A 283 -0.57 -8.47 8.92
C TYR A 283 -0.96 -7.53 10.07
N GLY A 284 -0.55 -6.25 10.05
CA GLY A 284 -0.95 -5.31 11.10
C GLY A 284 -0.40 -5.61 12.49
N TYR A 285 0.50 -6.60 12.62
CA TYR A 285 1.29 -6.78 13.84
C TYR A 285 2.21 -5.57 13.98
N GLY A 286 1.96 -4.74 15.00
CA GLY A 286 2.73 -3.53 15.28
C GLY A 286 4.23 -3.84 15.20
N ASN A 287 4.94 -3.06 14.38
CA ASN A 287 6.37 -3.24 14.21
C ASN A 287 7.05 -2.96 15.54
N THR A 288 7.66 -3.99 16.13
CA THR A 288 8.79 -3.78 17.05
C THR A 288 9.80 -2.88 16.33
N THR A 289 10.33 -1.85 16.97
CA THR A 289 11.43 -1.05 16.41
C THR A 289 12.56 -1.98 15.99
N TYR A 290 12.73 -2.20 14.69
CA TYR A 290 13.88 -2.91 14.16
C TYR A 290 14.95 -1.87 13.85
N SER A 291 15.85 -1.64 14.79
CA SER A 291 17.08 -0.91 14.51
C SER A 291 18.06 -1.90 13.88
N TRP A 292 18.12 -1.93 12.56
CA TRP A 292 19.23 -2.61 11.89
C TRP A 292 20.43 -1.68 11.86
N THR A 293 21.40 -1.94 12.72
CA THR A 293 22.71 -1.32 12.60
C THR A 293 23.60 -2.31 11.86
N PRO A 294 24.09 -1.99 10.66
CA PRO A 294 25.02 -2.88 9.98
C PRO A 294 26.25 -3.14 10.86
N PRO A 295 26.84 -4.34 10.84
CA PRO A 295 28.06 -4.62 11.57
C PRO A 295 29.13 -3.57 11.24
N ALA A 296 29.78 -3.03 12.28
CA ALA A 296 30.87 -2.09 12.11
C ALA A 296 32.10 -2.82 11.58
N GLY A 297 32.32 -2.78 10.27
CA GLY A 297 33.45 -3.43 9.60
C GLY A 297 33.08 -4.00 8.23
N VAL A 298 34.00 -4.77 7.64
CA VAL A 298 33.78 -5.52 6.40
C VAL A 298 33.13 -6.86 6.76
N ASP A 299 32.03 -7.19 6.09
CA ASP A 299 31.35 -8.49 6.22
C ASP A 299 30.85 -8.86 4.82
N SER A 300 31.52 -9.83 4.21
CA SER A 300 31.24 -10.34 2.87
C SER A 300 30.69 -11.76 3.01
N ALA A 301 29.83 -12.17 2.09
CA ALA A 301 29.34 -13.54 2.06
C ALA A 301 29.35 -14.11 0.65
N LEU A 302 29.63 -15.40 0.55
CA LEU A 302 29.72 -16.18 -0.67
C LEU A 302 28.71 -17.33 -0.64
N ALA A 303 27.95 -17.49 -1.72
CA ALA A 303 27.11 -18.66 -1.96
C ALA A 303 27.30 -19.18 -3.38
N ALA A 304 27.05 -20.47 -3.59
CA ALA A 304 27.11 -21.11 -4.90
C ALA A 304 25.96 -22.08 -5.09
N THR A 305 25.34 -22.05 -6.28
CA THR A 305 24.24 -22.93 -6.66
C THR A 305 24.43 -23.52 -8.07
N PRO A 306 23.96 -24.75 -8.32
CA PRO A 306 23.50 -25.71 -7.32
C PRO A 306 24.65 -26.23 -6.45
N SER A 307 24.36 -26.82 -5.29
CA SER A 307 25.37 -27.54 -4.49
C SER A 307 25.84 -28.84 -5.16
N LEU A 308 25.02 -29.38 -6.08
CA LEU A 308 25.31 -30.54 -6.91
C LEU A 308 25.01 -30.23 -8.37
N ALA A 309 26.05 -30.05 -9.19
CA ALA A 309 25.94 -29.71 -10.61
C ALA A 309 26.13 -30.96 -11.49
N PRO A 310 25.12 -31.43 -12.23
CA PRO A 310 25.28 -32.61 -13.08
C PRO A 310 26.20 -32.32 -14.28
N ALA A 311 26.98 -33.32 -14.68
CA ALA A 311 27.77 -33.30 -15.91
C ALA A 311 27.70 -34.67 -16.60
N LEU A 312 27.63 -34.68 -17.93
CA LEU A 312 27.79 -35.90 -18.70
C LEU A 312 29.25 -36.40 -18.60
N PRO A 313 29.51 -37.71 -18.69
CA PRO A 313 30.87 -38.25 -18.83
C PRO A 313 31.65 -37.54 -19.95
N GLY A 314 32.79 -36.93 -19.62
CA GLY A 314 33.62 -36.17 -20.56
C GLY A 314 33.00 -34.86 -21.09
N GLY A 315 31.88 -34.41 -20.52
CA GLY A 315 31.07 -33.30 -21.03
C GLY A 315 31.16 -32.01 -20.21
N SER A 316 30.33 -31.05 -20.57
CA SER A 316 30.15 -29.81 -19.80
C SER A 316 29.33 -30.08 -18.54
N ALA A 317 29.72 -29.44 -17.44
CA ALA A 317 28.90 -29.39 -16.23
C ALA A 317 27.79 -28.36 -16.40
N LEU A 318 26.69 -28.53 -15.65
CA LEU A 318 25.71 -27.48 -15.46
C LEU A 318 26.41 -26.23 -14.88
N PRO A 319 26.10 -25.00 -15.37
CA PRO A 319 26.75 -23.79 -14.88
C PRO A 319 26.58 -23.60 -13.37
N ILE A 320 27.67 -23.22 -12.70
CA ILE A 320 27.66 -22.89 -11.27
C ILE A 320 27.40 -21.39 -11.15
N THR A 321 26.29 -21.00 -10.52
CA THR A 321 25.99 -19.61 -10.20
C THR A 321 26.65 -19.26 -8.87
N VAL A 322 27.51 -18.25 -8.89
CA VAL A 322 28.14 -17.68 -7.69
C VAL A 322 27.41 -16.41 -7.31
N GLU A 323 27.12 -16.25 -6.02
CA GLU A 323 26.52 -15.05 -5.42
C GLU A 323 27.45 -14.47 -4.35
N LEU A 324 27.69 -13.17 -4.43
CA LEU A 324 28.53 -12.39 -3.52
C LEU A 324 27.68 -11.30 -2.87
N LYS A 325 27.77 -11.13 -1.55
CA LYS A 325 27.00 -10.12 -0.80
C LYS A 325 27.87 -9.28 0.10
N GLY A 326 27.67 -7.97 0.09
CA GLY A 326 28.24 -7.07 1.09
C GLY A 326 27.23 -6.76 2.19
N ARG A 327 27.56 -7.16 3.42
CA ARG A 327 26.71 -7.02 4.62
C ARG A 327 27.29 -6.04 5.64
N GLY A 328 28.58 -5.73 5.54
CA GLY A 328 29.29 -4.86 6.47
C GLY A 328 29.11 -3.38 6.19
N GLY A 329 29.09 -2.56 7.25
CA GLY A 329 29.02 -1.11 7.13
C GLY A 329 30.26 -0.46 6.50
N THR A 330 31.38 -1.19 6.43
CA THR A 330 32.60 -0.77 5.71
C THR A 330 32.70 -1.54 4.38
N PRO A 331 32.99 -0.88 3.25
CA PRO A 331 33.19 -1.57 1.97
C PRO A 331 34.41 -2.49 1.98
N ALA A 332 34.26 -3.70 1.44
CA ALA A 332 35.39 -4.60 1.15
C ALA A 332 36.13 -4.15 -0.10
N THR A 333 37.45 -4.02 -0.04
CA THR A 333 38.29 -3.65 -1.19
C THR A 333 39.18 -4.79 -1.65
N SER A 334 39.69 -4.68 -2.88
CA SER A 334 40.54 -5.73 -3.50
C SER A 334 39.89 -7.11 -3.44
N VAL A 335 38.58 -7.16 -3.69
CA VAL A 335 37.76 -8.37 -3.56
C VAL A 335 38.24 -9.41 -4.57
N ARG A 336 38.56 -10.60 -4.09
CA ARG A 336 39.09 -11.70 -4.89
C ARG A 336 38.33 -12.98 -4.62
N LEU A 337 37.75 -13.55 -5.66
CA LEU A 337 37.19 -14.91 -5.65
C LEU A 337 38.24 -15.87 -6.22
N THR A 338 38.44 -17.00 -5.54
CA THR A 338 39.30 -18.09 -6.01
C THR A 338 38.50 -19.39 -6.07
N ALA A 339 38.54 -20.09 -7.20
CA ALA A 339 38.02 -21.45 -7.36
C ALA A 339 39.18 -22.45 -7.45
N ALA A 340 39.20 -23.44 -6.56
CA ALA A 340 40.05 -24.62 -6.66
C ALA A 340 39.23 -25.80 -7.21
N LEU A 341 39.65 -26.30 -8.37
CA LEU A 341 38.95 -27.33 -9.12
C LEU A 341 39.55 -28.72 -8.87
N ASP A 342 38.74 -29.78 -8.85
CA ASP A 342 39.22 -31.17 -9.01
C ASP A 342 40.11 -31.27 -10.27
N PRO A 343 41.21 -32.05 -10.27
CA PRO A 343 42.10 -32.22 -11.43
C PRO A 343 41.44 -32.64 -12.75
N ARG A 344 40.23 -33.19 -12.69
CA ARG A 344 39.46 -33.62 -13.87
C ARG A 344 38.49 -32.55 -14.37
N LEU A 345 38.40 -31.39 -13.70
CA LEU A 345 37.61 -30.25 -14.13
C LEU A 345 38.50 -29.20 -14.80
N SER A 346 37.97 -28.52 -15.80
CA SER A 346 38.64 -27.41 -16.47
C SER A 346 37.68 -26.23 -16.60
N TYR A 347 38.23 -25.03 -16.41
CA TYR A 347 37.50 -23.79 -16.61
C TYR A 347 37.31 -23.51 -18.11
N VAL A 348 36.08 -23.16 -18.51
CA VAL A 348 35.73 -22.87 -19.90
C VAL A 348 35.45 -21.39 -20.09
N SER A 349 34.50 -20.84 -19.33
CA SER A 349 34.07 -19.44 -19.44
C SER A 349 33.29 -18.99 -18.21
N ASP A 350 33.04 -17.69 -18.11
CA ASP A 350 32.19 -17.10 -17.07
C ASP A 350 31.38 -15.91 -17.61
N THR A 351 30.44 -15.42 -16.80
CA THR A 351 29.64 -14.22 -17.08
C THR A 351 29.93 -13.07 -16.11
N SER A 352 31.09 -13.07 -15.46
CA SER A 352 31.48 -12.10 -14.41
C SER A 352 31.75 -10.70 -14.97
N GLY A 353 32.06 -10.60 -16.26
CA GLY A 353 32.46 -9.35 -16.90
C GLY A 353 33.89 -8.92 -16.59
N VAL A 354 34.67 -9.73 -15.86
CA VAL A 354 36.11 -9.53 -15.66
C VAL A 354 36.90 -10.69 -16.27
N THR A 355 38.13 -10.45 -16.69
CA THR A 355 39.01 -11.51 -17.19
C THR A 355 39.66 -12.25 -16.03
N PRO A 356 39.37 -13.55 -15.79
CA PRO A 356 40.02 -14.31 -14.73
C PRO A 356 41.47 -14.66 -15.08
N THR A 357 42.26 -14.90 -14.04
CA THR A 357 43.56 -15.55 -14.15
C THR A 357 43.40 -17.05 -13.89
N VAL A 358 43.78 -17.89 -14.86
CA VAL A 358 43.74 -19.36 -14.74
C VAL A 358 45.16 -19.88 -14.59
N SER A 359 45.43 -20.62 -13.52
CA SER A 359 46.73 -21.24 -13.23
C SER A 359 46.53 -22.67 -12.75
N GLY A 360 46.63 -23.62 -13.69
CA GLY A 360 46.29 -25.02 -13.43
C GLY A 360 44.84 -25.17 -12.99
N GLN A 361 44.62 -25.83 -11.85
CA GLN A 361 43.29 -26.05 -11.28
C GLN A 361 42.78 -24.88 -10.42
N THR A 362 43.45 -23.73 -10.46
CA THR A 362 43.05 -22.54 -9.72
C THR A 362 42.60 -21.46 -10.68
N VAL A 363 41.38 -20.95 -10.50
CA VAL A 363 40.84 -19.80 -11.23
C VAL A 363 40.66 -18.65 -10.25
N THR A 364 41.10 -17.46 -10.63
CA THR A 364 41.02 -16.26 -9.78
C THR A 364 40.33 -15.12 -10.52
N TRP A 365 39.36 -14.50 -9.88
CA TRP A 365 38.71 -13.27 -10.33
C TRP A 365 39.06 -12.12 -9.38
N ASN A 366 39.59 -11.02 -9.93
CA ASN A 366 39.72 -9.75 -9.21
C ASN A 366 38.47 -8.92 -9.49
N LEU A 367 37.62 -8.78 -8.47
CA LEU A 367 36.27 -8.23 -8.58
C LEU A 367 36.23 -6.79 -8.05
N PRO A 368 35.26 -5.98 -8.49
CA PRO A 368 35.07 -4.64 -7.92
C PRO A 368 34.73 -4.71 -6.42
N ASN A 369 34.95 -3.58 -5.72
CA ASN A 369 34.62 -3.45 -4.30
C ASN A 369 33.17 -3.86 -4.00
N LEU A 370 32.98 -4.45 -2.83
CA LEU A 370 31.69 -4.93 -2.34
C LEU A 370 31.22 -4.02 -1.20
N ARG A 371 30.13 -3.29 -1.42
CA ARG A 371 29.55 -2.35 -0.45
C ARG A 371 28.36 -2.97 0.26
N LEU A 372 27.92 -2.30 1.34
CA LEU A 372 26.69 -2.65 2.01
C LEU A 372 25.51 -2.73 1.03
N PHE A 373 24.79 -3.84 1.09
CA PHE A 373 23.66 -4.22 0.21
C PHE A 373 24.03 -4.55 -1.24
N ASP A 374 25.31 -4.56 -1.62
CA ASP A 374 25.69 -5.06 -2.93
C ASP A 374 25.38 -6.57 -3.00
N ILE A 375 24.69 -6.97 -4.06
CA ILE A 375 24.53 -8.36 -4.47
C ILE A 375 25.08 -8.48 -5.89
N ARG A 376 26.02 -9.40 -6.10
CA ARG A 376 26.57 -9.70 -7.42
C ARG A 376 26.44 -11.17 -7.71
N GLN A 377 26.04 -11.49 -8.94
CA GLN A 377 25.91 -12.86 -9.40
C GLN A 377 26.57 -13.04 -10.76
N PHE A 378 27.20 -14.20 -10.97
CA PHE A 378 27.65 -14.63 -12.29
C PHE A 378 27.79 -16.15 -12.36
N GLN A 379 27.84 -16.68 -13.57
CA GLN A 379 27.95 -18.11 -13.83
C GLN A 379 29.39 -18.50 -14.17
N ILE A 380 29.82 -19.66 -13.69
CA ILE A 380 31.08 -20.33 -14.03
C ILE A 380 30.73 -21.60 -14.83
N ASN A 381 31.28 -21.71 -16.03
CA ASN A 381 31.12 -22.87 -16.89
C ASN A 381 32.37 -23.75 -16.82
N LEU A 382 32.18 -25.02 -16.50
CA LEU A 382 33.24 -26.02 -16.36
C LEU A 382 33.02 -27.19 -17.32
N GLN A 383 34.11 -27.85 -17.69
CA GLN A 383 34.10 -29.12 -18.43
C GLN A 383 34.84 -30.19 -17.64
N THR A 384 34.40 -31.43 -17.71
CA THR A 384 35.04 -32.56 -17.03
C THR A 384 35.66 -33.56 -18.01
N THR A 385 36.77 -34.17 -17.62
CA THR A 385 37.34 -35.36 -18.27
C THR A 385 36.96 -36.65 -17.56
N ALA A 386 36.24 -36.58 -16.44
CA ALA A 386 35.80 -37.77 -15.70
C ALA A 386 34.75 -38.54 -16.50
N SER A 387 34.85 -39.87 -16.47
CA SER A 387 34.01 -40.77 -17.26
C SER A 387 33.21 -41.77 -16.42
N ILE A 388 33.47 -41.84 -15.11
CA ILE A 388 32.85 -42.81 -14.21
C ILE A 388 31.58 -42.20 -13.64
N LEU A 389 30.43 -42.85 -13.87
CA LEU A 389 29.15 -42.43 -13.34
C LEU A 389 29.12 -42.52 -11.80
N GLY A 390 28.52 -41.53 -11.16
CA GLY A 390 28.44 -41.45 -9.70
C GLY A 390 29.59 -40.70 -9.04
N GLU A 391 30.65 -40.34 -9.78
CA GLU A 391 31.74 -39.55 -9.21
C GLU A 391 31.29 -38.12 -8.86
N LEU A 392 31.83 -37.62 -7.74
CA LEU A 392 31.61 -36.27 -7.24
C LEU A 392 32.95 -35.52 -7.28
N LEU A 393 33.02 -34.49 -8.12
CA LEU A 393 34.22 -33.69 -8.32
C LEU A 393 34.08 -32.37 -7.58
N PRO A 394 34.84 -32.12 -6.50
CA PRO A 394 34.69 -30.90 -5.71
C PRO A 394 35.19 -29.66 -6.45
N VAL A 395 34.48 -28.56 -6.25
CA VAL A 395 34.85 -27.19 -6.59
C VAL A 395 34.79 -26.39 -5.29
N GLN A 396 35.94 -25.91 -4.83
CA GLN A 396 36.05 -25.11 -3.62
C GLN A 396 36.18 -23.63 -3.98
N LEU A 397 35.29 -22.80 -3.46
CA LEU A 397 35.26 -21.36 -3.71
C LEU A 397 35.63 -20.63 -2.42
N GLN A 398 36.52 -19.65 -2.53
CA GLN A 398 36.96 -18.80 -1.44
C GLN A 398 36.91 -17.34 -1.87
N LEU A 399 36.23 -16.52 -1.09
CA LEU A 399 36.21 -15.07 -1.19
C LEU A 399 37.23 -14.47 -0.21
N THR A 400 37.93 -13.43 -0.64
CA THR A 400 38.89 -12.67 0.18
C THR A 400 38.79 -11.19 -0.16
N SER A 401 39.19 -10.33 0.78
CA SER A 401 39.32 -8.88 0.60
C SER A 401 40.60 -8.39 1.31
N ALA A 402 40.96 -7.12 1.14
CA ALA A 402 42.15 -6.54 1.79
C ALA A 402 41.96 -6.39 3.31
N GLU A 403 40.73 -6.09 3.74
CA GLU A 403 40.36 -5.89 5.12
C GLU A 403 39.96 -7.22 5.79
N PRO A 404 40.15 -7.36 7.12
CA PRO A 404 39.63 -8.50 7.85
C PRO A 404 38.11 -8.55 7.79
N ASP A 405 37.59 -9.71 7.40
CA ASP A 405 36.15 -9.96 7.37
C ASP A 405 35.64 -10.37 8.77
N LEU A 406 34.48 -9.85 9.17
CA LEU A 406 33.86 -10.15 10.46
C LEU A 406 33.35 -11.59 10.56
N THR A 407 32.95 -12.21 9.44
CA THR A 407 32.40 -13.56 9.39
C THR A 407 33.15 -14.46 8.39
N PRO A 408 34.46 -14.73 8.54
CA PRO A 408 35.24 -15.43 7.51
C PRO A 408 34.72 -16.81 7.08
N ALA A 409 33.88 -17.45 7.90
CA ALA A 409 33.30 -18.76 7.62
C ALA A 409 32.28 -18.75 6.48
N ASP A 410 31.57 -17.64 6.22
CA ASP A 410 30.60 -17.55 5.11
C ASP A 410 31.21 -17.01 3.81
N ASN A 411 32.54 -16.82 3.79
CA ASN A 411 33.34 -16.52 2.61
C ASN A 411 33.81 -17.77 1.84
N GLN A 412 33.21 -18.93 2.13
CA GLN A 412 33.54 -20.21 1.52
C GLN A 412 32.28 -20.90 0.99
N ALA A 413 32.39 -21.52 -0.18
CA ALA A 413 31.33 -22.36 -0.73
C ALA A 413 31.93 -23.60 -1.41
N THR A 414 31.24 -24.73 -1.30
CA THR A 414 31.60 -25.97 -1.99
C THR A 414 30.47 -26.38 -2.94
N VAL A 415 30.85 -26.71 -4.17
CA VAL A 415 29.96 -27.36 -5.14
C VAL A 415 30.57 -28.70 -5.53
N GLN A 416 29.72 -29.70 -5.77
CA GLN A 416 30.15 -30.97 -6.34
C GLN A 416 29.62 -31.10 -7.77
N VAL A 417 30.52 -31.34 -8.72
CA VAL A 417 30.11 -31.74 -10.07
C VAL A 417 29.86 -33.25 -10.07
N TRP A 418 28.63 -33.65 -10.32
CA TRP A 418 28.19 -35.05 -10.30
C TRP A 418 28.18 -35.62 -11.71
N ILE A 419 29.00 -36.65 -11.94
CA ILE A 419 29.02 -37.34 -13.23
C ILE A 419 27.80 -38.25 -13.33
N SER A 420 26.84 -37.85 -14.16
CA SER A 420 25.56 -38.52 -14.30
C SER A 420 25.12 -38.65 -15.75
N GLN A 421 24.23 -39.60 -16.00
CA GLN A 421 23.52 -39.71 -17.26
C GLN A 421 22.05 -39.37 -17.02
N PRO A 422 21.48 -38.38 -17.72
CA PRO A 422 20.07 -38.09 -17.62
C PRO A 422 19.26 -39.28 -18.16
N LEU A 423 18.42 -39.84 -17.31
CA LEU A 423 17.43 -40.83 -17.72
C LEU A 423 16.17 -40.10 -18.18
N TYR A 424 15.93 -40.05 -19.48
CA TYR A 424 14.66 -39.57 -20.01
C TYR A 424 13.61 -40.66 -19.85
N LEU A 425 12.75 -40.53 -18.84
CA LEU A 425 11.58 -41.39 -18.73
C LEU A 425 10.57 -41.01 -19.83
N PRO A 426 10.02 -41.97 -20.59
CA PRO A 426 9.00 -41.68 -21.58
C PRO A 426 7.76 -41.11 -20.88
N TRP A 427 7.19 -40.05 -21.46
CA TRP A 427 5.91 -39.49 -21.02
C TRP A 427 4.81 -40.57 -21.13
N VAL A 428 4.30 -41.03 -19.98
CA VAL A 428 3.09 -41.85 -19.94
C VAL A 428 1.91 -40.90 -19.83
N ARG A 429 1.14 -40.72 -20.92
CA ARG A 429 -0.17 -40.05 -20.84
C ARG A 429 -1.08 -40.97 -20.03
N GLN A 430 -1.57 -40.49 -18.88
CA GLN A 430 -2.74 -41.08 -18.21
C GLN A 430 -4.02 -40.49 -18.78
#